data_AF-D3HK22-F1
#
_entry.id   AF-D3HK22-F1
#
_cell.length_a   1.000
_cell.length_b   1.000
_cell.length_c   1.000
_cell.angle_alpha   90.00
_cell.angle_beta   90.00
_cell.angle_gamma   90.00
#
_symmetry.space_group_name_H-M   'P 1'
#
loop_
_entity.id
_entity.type
_entity.pdbx_description
1 polymer ?
#
loop_
_entity_poly.entity_id
_entity_poly.type
_entity_poly.pdbx_seq_one_letter_code
_entity_poly.pdbx_strand_id
1 'polypeptide(L)'
;MKKINLFVILYFMITIPCYCNNRYFLCGPDENGCFPDIYRYCACIPYDDWEGNNPYCLDFDKLICTPLSQTKHCAPALVFKNQGECLATIFQSEPTPPCKITTHQFCLEHHTPICDKTGQPNSCH
;
A
#
# COMPACT_ATOMS: atom_id res chain seq x y z
N MET A 1 29.24 47.28 15.35
CA MET A 1 27.89 46.76 15.03
C MET A 1 28.04 45.53 14.13
N LYS A 2 28.08 44.31 14.68
CA LYS A 2 28.13 43.07 13.90
C LYS A 2 26.70 42.57 13.69
N LYS A 3 26.09 42.92 12.56
CA LYS A 3 24.82 42.33 12.10
C LYS A 3 25.15 40.95 11.55
N ILE A 4 25.26 39.96 12.45
CA ILE A 4 25.43 38.56 12.05
C ILE A 4 24.11 38.11 11.42
N ASN A 5 24.22 37.67 10.18
CA ASN A 5 23.14 37.29 9.27
C ASN A 5 22.17 36.29 9.90
N LEU A 6 21.04 36.79 10.40
CA LEU A 6 19.88 36.01 10.82
C LEU A 6 19.27 35.16 9.68
N PHE A 7 19.70 35.40 8.44
CA PHE A 7 19.20 34.72 7.24
C PHE A 7 19.73 33.30 7.01
N VAL A 8 20.82 32.89 7.67
CA VAL A 8 21.41 31.56 7.42
C VAL A 8 20.67 30.44 8.18
N ILE A 9 20.03 30.75 9.31
CA ILE A 9 19.30 29.76 10.12
C ILE A 9 17.95 29.41 9.48
N LEU A 10 17.34 30.33 8.71
CA LEU A 10 16.04 30.10 8.07
C LEU A 10 16.11 29.14 6.88
N TYR A 11 17.27 28.97 6.24
CA TYR A 11 17.44 28.13 5.06
C TYR A 11 17.49 26.63 5.37
N PHE A 12 17.80 26.24 6.61
CA PHE A 12 17.92 24.83 7.02
C PHE A 12 16.58 24.18 7.41
N MET A 13 15.50 24.95 7.58
CA MET A 13 14.22 24.44 8.07
C MET A 13 13.27 23.90 6.98
N ILE A 14 13.62 24.00 5.68
CA ILE A 14 12.65 23.75 4.59
C ILE A 14 12.81 22.38 3.93
N THR A 15 13.89 21.63 4.21
CA THR A 15 14.04 20.26 3.70
C THR A 15 13.45 19.25 4.67
N ILE A 16 12.12 19.28 4.84
CA ILE A 16 11.42 18.11 5.40
C ILE A 16 11.46 17.07 4.27
N PRO A 17 12.17 15.94 4.43
CA PRO A 17 12.08 14.87 3.45
C PRO A 17 10.61 14.45 3.38
N CYS A 18 10.02 14.61 2.19
CA CYS A 18 8.74 14.01 1.89
C CYS A 18 8.91 12.52 2.16
N TYR A 19 8.29 12.01 3.23
CA TYR A 19 8.19 10.59 3.52
C TYR A 19 7.36 9.98 2.38
N CYS A 20 8.00 9.74 1.23
CA CYS A 20 7.43 8.86 0.23
C CYS A 20 7.26 7.52 0.92
N ASN A 21 6.00 7.10 1.02
CA ASN A 21 5.63 5.80 1.56
C ASN A 21 6.44 4.75 0.82
N ASN A 22 7.44 4.18 1.50
CA ASN A 22 8.42 3.30 0.87
C ASN A 22 7.99 1.83 0.94
N ARG A 23 6.85 1.54 1.58
CA ARG A 23 6.33 0.19 1.77
C ARG A 23 5.15 -0.07 0.86
N TYR A 24 5.20 -1.19 0.16
CA TYR A 24 4.16 -1.64 -0.75
C TYR A 24 3.82 -3.09 -0.44
N PHE A 25 2.55 -3.46 -0.57
CA PHE A 25 2.16 -4.85 -0.70
C PHE A 25 2.42 -5.32 -2.13
N LEU A 26 3.02 -6.49 -2.25
CA LEU A 26 3.19 -7.24 -3.48
C LEU A 26 2.16 -8.38 -3.49
N CYS A 27 1.09 -8.20 -4.27
CA CYS A 27 -0.01 -9.15 -4.41
C CYS A 27 0.05 -9.84 -5.77
N GLY A 28 -0.07 -11.17 -5.79
CA GLY A 28 -0.02 -11.95 -7.02
C GLY A 28 -1.39 -12.28 -7.58
N PRO A 29 -1.47 -12.72 -8.84
CA PRO A 29 -2.68 -13.33 -9.40
C PRO A 29 -2.89 -14.80 -8.96
N ASP A 30 -1.87 -15.42 -8.35
CA ASP A 30 -1.90 -16.79 -7.85
C ASP A 30 -2.23 -16.82 -6.35
N GLU A 31 -2.93 -17.85 -5.88
CA GLU A 31 -3.28 -18.06 -4.46
C GLU A 31 -2.04 -18.11 -3.56
N ASN A 32 -0.88 -18.55 -4.11
CA ASN A 32 0.39 -18.59 -3.39
C ASN A 32 1.15 -17.25 -3.42
N GLY A 33 0.59 -16.24 -4.08
CA GLY A 33 1.12 -14.89 -4.23
C GLY A 33 2.20 -14.74 -5.28
N CYS A 34 3.14 -13.81 -5.06
CA CYS A 34 4.15 -13.45 -6.04
C CYS A 34 5.46 -14.23 -5.89
N PHE A 35 5.98 -14.69 -7.04
CA PHE A 35 7.27 -15.36 -7.17
C PHE A 35 8.10 -14.74 -8.33
N PRO A 36 9.44 -14.91 -8.33
CA PRO A 36 10.35 -14.14 -9.19
C PRO A 36 9.99 -14.04 -10.67
N ASP A 37 9.51 -15.14 -11.26
CA ASP A 37 9.23 -15.19 -12.70
C ASP A 37 7.92 -14.50 -13.10
N ILE A 38 7.11 -14.07 -12.13
CA ILE A 38 5.79 -13.46 -12.36
C ILE A 38 5.65 -12.06 -11.78
N TYR A 39 6.71 -11.43 -11.25
CA TYR A 39 6.59 -10.11 -10.62
C TYR A 39 5.98 -9.03 -11.52
N ARG A 40 6.18 -9.10 -12.85
CA ARG A 40 5.55 -8.20 -13.82
C ARG A 40 4.03 -8.33 -13.93
N TYR A 41 3.47 -9.44 -13.42
CA TYR A 41 2.03 -9.72 -13.38
C TYR A 41 1.43 -9.52 -11.99
N CYS A 42 2.26 -9.18 -11.01
CA CYS A 42 1.84 -8.83 -9.68
C CYS A 42 1.37 -7.38 -9.61
N ALA A 43 0.79 -7.00 -8.48
CA ALA A 43 0.40 -5.63 -8.17
C ALA A 43 1.19 -5.12 -6.97
N CYS A 44 1.76 -3.93 -7.10
CA CYS A 44 2.33 -3.18 -6.00
C CYS A 44 1.32 -2.16 -5.47
N ILE A 45 0.81 -2.38 -4.25
CA ILE A 45 -0.21 -1.52 -3.63
C ILE A 45 0.41 -0.77 -2.45
N PRO A 46 0.27 0.56 -2.33
CA PRO A 46 0.78 1.31 -1.18
C PRO A 46 0.31 0.74 0.17
N TYR A 47 1.24 0.54 1.10
CA TYR A 47 0.94 0.12 2.47
C TYR A 47 0.37 1.29 3.28
N ASP A 48 -0.77 1.15 3.94
CA ASP A 48 -1.26 2.18 4.87
C ASP A 48 -0.46 2.11 6.18
N ASP A 49 0.47 3.06 6.38
CA ASP A 49 1.34 3.10 7.57
C ASP A 49 0.57 3.24 8.90
N TRP A 50 -0.65 3.77 8.87
CA TRP A 50 -1.44 4.06 10.07
C TRP A 50 -2.42 2.95 10.38
N GLU A 51 -3.10 2.45 9.35
CA GLU A 51 -4.19 1.49 9.51
C GLU A 51 -3.81 0.09 9.05
N GLY A 52 -2.69 -0.12 8.34
CA GLY A 52 -2.39 -1.36 7.61
C GLY A 52 -2.41 -2.66 8.42
N ASN A 53 -2.24 -2.58 9.75
CA ASN A 53 -2.31 -3.72 10.68
C ASN A 53 -3.65 -3.85 11.43
N ASN A 54 -4.56 -2.89 11.25
CA ASN A 54 -5.91 -2.89 11.81
C ASN A 54 -6.88 -3.57 10.84
N PRO A 55 -8.09 -3.97 11.29
CA PRO A 55 -9.06 -4.62 10.42
C PRO A 55 -9.48 -3.75 9.22
N TYR A 56 -9.67 -4.40 8.07
CA TYR A 56 -10.16 -3.79 6.83
C TYR A 56 -11.50 -4.39 6.42
N CYS A 57 -12.32 -3.57 5.77
CA CYS A 57 -13.52 -3.98 5.08
C CYS A 57 -13.25 -4.13 3.58
N LEU A 58 -13.66 -5.25 3.01
CA LEU A 58 -13.71 -5.46 1.57
C LEU A 58 -15.03 -4.94 1.00
N ASP A 59 -14.95 -3.99 0.06
CA ASP A 59 -16.04 -3.65 -0.85
C ASP A 59 -15.88 -4.54 -2.10
N PHE A 60 -16.65 -5.62 -2.17
CA PHE A 60 -16.55 -6.61 -3.24
C PHE A 60 -16.98 -6.05 -4.61
N ASP A 61 -17.98 -5.15 -4.63
CA ASP A 61 -18.47 -4.55 -5.88
C ASP A 61 -17.43 -3.61 -6.49
N LYS A 62 -16.68 -2.89 -5.64
CA LYS A 62 -15.64 -1.96 -6.10
C LYS A 62 -14.24 -2.58 -6.18
N LEU A 63 -14.04 -3.74 -5.56
CA LEU A 63 -12.73 -4.36 -5.35
C LEU A 63 -11.76 -3.41 -4.65
N ILE A 64 -12.19 -2.87 -3.50
CA ILE A 64 -11.41 -1.93 -2.69
C ILE A 64 -11.39 -2.40 -1.23
N CYS A 65 -10.25 -2.23 -0.58
CA CYS A 65 -10.07 -2.44 0.85
C CYS A 65 -10.03 -1.10 1.57
N THR A 66 -10.97 -0.89 2.50
CA THR A 66 -11.02 0.34 3.31
C THR A 66 -10.81 -0.01 4.79
N PRO A 67 -10.06 0.78 5.57
CA PRO A 67 -9.95 0.56 7.01
C PRO A 67 -11.34 0.45 7.65
N LEU A 68 -11.52 -0.51 8.56
CA LEU A 68 -12.81 -0.70 9.24
C LEU A 68 -13.17 0.53 10.09
N SER A 69 -12.16 1.23 10.64
CA SER A 69 -12.31 2.51 11.36
C SER A 69 -12.95 3.62 10.52
N GLN A 70 -12.83 3.54 9.20
CA GLN A 70 -13.33 4.54 8.24
C GLN A 70 -14.63 4.09 7.53
N THR A 71 -15.13 2.89 7.85
CA THR A 71 -16.28 2.28 7.18
C THR A 71 -17.49 2.23 8.12
N LYS A 72 -18.62 2.81 7.72
CA LYS A 72 -19.84 2.86 8.57
C LYS A 72 -20.50 1.50 8.78
N HIS A 73 -20.55 0.68 7.74
CA HIS A 73 -21.17 -0.65 7.77
C HIS A 73 -20.32 -1.61 6.93
N CYS A 74 -19.81 -2.66 7.56
CA CYS A 74 -19.16 -3.77 6.88
C CYS A 74 -19.84 -5.07 7.29
N ALA A 75 -20.20 -5.91 6.33
CA ALA A 75 -20.69 -7.24 6.65
C ALA A 75 -19.56 -8.03 7.37
N PRO A 76 -19.82 -8.75 8.48
CA PRO A 76 -18.77 -9.45 9.21
C PRO A 76 -17.95 -10.43 8.36
N ALA A 77 -18.57 -11.04 7.34
CA ALA A 77 -17.91 -11.94 6.39
C ALA A 77 -16.94 -11.24 5.42
N LEU A 78 -16.97 -9.91 5.34
CA LEU A 78 -16.09 -9.08 4.51
C LEU A 78 -15.07 -8.30 5.33
N VAL A 79 -14.93 -8.63 6.62
CA VAL A 79 -13.92 -8.03 7.51
C VAL A 79 -12.69 -8.93 7.54
N PHE A 80 -11.54 -8.34 7.21
CA PHE A 80 -10.23 -8.99 7.23
C PHE A 80 -9.37 -8.41 8.34
N LYS A 81 -8.39 -9.18 8.83
CA LYS A 81 -7.63 -8.77 10.02
C LYS A 81 -6.71 -7.58 9.76
N ASN A 82 -6.24 -7.42 8.53
CA ASN A 82 -5.32 -6.38 8.11
C ASN A 82 -5.48 -6.07 6.62
N GLN A 83 -4.81 -5.01 6.15
CA GLN A 83 -4.85 -4.58 4.76
C GLN A 83 -4.35 -5.67 3.80
N GLY A 84 -3.28 -6.38 4.19
CA GLY A 84 -2.64 -7.41 3.36
C GLY A 84 -3.56 -8.61 3.09
N GLU A 85 -4.33 -9.07 4.10
CA GLU A 85 -5.32 -10.15 3.93
C GLU A 85 -6.51 -9.69 3.06
N CYS A 86 -6.94 -8.45 3.21
CA CYS A 86 -8.02 -7.89 2.39
C CYS A 86 -7.59 -7.80 0.91
N LEU A 87 -6.41 -7.23 0.65
CA LEU A 87 -5.85 -7.13 -0.71
C LEU A 87 -5.55 -8.50 -1.30
N ALA A 88 -5.06 -9.43 -0.49
CA ALA A 88 -4.86 -10.82 -0.89
C ALA A 88 -6.15 -11.45 -1.43
N THR A 89 -7.29 -11.18 -0.79
CA THR A 89 -8.59 -11.66 -1.30
C THR A 89 -8.97 -11.06 -2.65
N ILE A 90 -8.62 -9.79 -2.92
CA ILE A 90 -8.90 -9.14 -4.21
C ILE A 90 -8.00 -9.70 -5.33
N PHE A 91 -6.70 -9.84 -5.07
CA PHE A 91 -5.71 -10.12 -6.11
C PHE A 91 -5.40 -11.62 -6.24
N GLN A 92 -5.35 -12.34 -5.11
CA GLN A 92 -4.96 -13.74 -5.00
C GLN A 92 -6.16 -14.67 -4.78
N SER A 93 -7.38 -14.15 -4.69
CA SER A 93 -8.62 -14.88 -4.36
C SER A 93 -8.68 -15.55 -2.97
N GLU A 94 -7.59 -15.52 -2.20
CA GLU A 94 -7.51 -16.01 -0.83
C GLU A 94 -6.86 -14.99 0.10
N PRO A 95 -7.31 -14.86 1.37
CA PRO A 95 -6.71 -13.94 2.32
C PRO A 95 -5.36 -14.44 2.87
N THR A 96 -5.08 -15.74 2.75
CA THR A 96 -3.88 -16.39 3.29
C THR A 96 -3.21 -17.20 2.20
N PRO A 97 -1.90 -16.98 1.93
CA PRO A 97 -1.03 -16.02 2.58
C PRO A 97 -1.41 -14.55 2.27
N PRO A 98 -1.25 -13.62 3.23
CA PRO A 98 -1.43 -12.20 2.95
C PRO A 98 -0.38 -11.71 1.96
N CYS A 99 -0.66 -10.61 1.26
CA CYS A 99 0.32 -10.00 0.37
C CYS A 99 1.61 -9.65 1.12
N LYS A 100 2.77 -9.88 0.49
CA LYS A 100 4.07 -9.63 1.10
C LYS A 100 4.41 -8.15 1.06
N ILE A 101 5.15 -7.66 2.05
CA ILE A 101 5.65 -6.28 2.03
C ILE A 101 6.96 -6.22 1.22
N THR A 102 7.05 -5.24 0.33
CA THR A 102 8.22 -4.89 -0.47
C THR A 102 8.43 -3.36 -0.47
N THR A 103 9.37 -2.88 -1.29
CA THR A 103 9.67 -1.45 -1.45
C THR A 103 9.22 -0.90 -2.79
N HIS A 104 9.05 0.42 -2.87
CA HIS A 104 8.81 1.10 -4.14
C HIS A 104 9.89 0.78 -5.18
N GLN A 105 11.15 0.78 -4.74
CA GLN A 105 12.30 0.48 -5.59
C GLN A 105 12.21 -0.92 -6.21
N PHE A 106 11.80 -1.92 -5.42
CA PHE A 106 11.58 -3.28 -5.92
C PHE A 106 10.54 -3.32 -7.04
N CYS A 107 9.41 -2.61 -6.87
CA CYS A 107 8.35 -2.56 -7.88
C CYS A 107 8.86 -1.99 -9.20
N LEU A 108 9.67 -0.93 -9.14
CA LEU A 108 10.29 -0.31 -10.32
C LEU A 108 11.30 -1.26 -10.99
N GLU A 109 12.18 -1.90 -10.22
CA GLU A 109 13.20 -2.82 -10.75
C GLU A 109 12.60 -4.04 -11.45
N HIS A 110 11.49 -4.55 -10.92
CA HIS A 110 10.80 -5.72 -11.46
C HIS A 110 9.66 -5.40 -12.44
N HIS A 111 9.48 -4.12 -12.79
CA HIS A 111 8.42 -3.64 -13.68
C HIS A 111 7.03 -4.13 -13.23
N THR A 112 6.81 -4.14 -11.92
CA THR A 112 5.53 -4.50 -11.31
C THR A 112 4.61 -3.27 -11.35
N PRO A 113 3.41 -3.37 -11.93
CA PRO A 113 2.41 -2.29 -11.92
C PRO A 113 2.18 -1.74 -10.51
N ILE A 114 2.15 -0.41 -10.39
CA ILE A 114 1.90 0.27 -9.12
C ILE A 114 0.46 0.80 -9.13
N CYS A 115 -0.32 0.38 -8.15
CA CYS A 115 -1.71 0.79 -7.97
C CYS A 115 -1.80 2.10 -7.18
N ASP A 116 -2.97 2.73 -7.21
CA ASP A 116 -3.23 3.85 -6.31
C ASP A 116 -3.42 3.38 -4.85
N LYS A 117 -3.61 4.33 -3.94
CA LYS A 117 -3.77 4.08 -2.50
C LYS A 117 -4.97 3.20 -2.13
N THR A 118 -5.97 3.08 -3.00
CA THR A 118 -7.16 2.26 -2.76
C THR A 118 -6.87 0.78 -3.04
N GLY A 119 -5.80 0.50 -3.80
CA GLY A 119 -5.46 -0.85 -4.24
C GLY A 119 -6.45 -1.43 -5.24
N GLN A 120 -7.24 -0.59 -5.92
CA GLN A 120 -8.19 -1.07 -6.91
C GLN A 120 -7.45 -1.66 -8.12
N PRO A 121 -7.78 -2.87 -8.60
CA PRO A 121 -7.00 -3.54 -9.67
C PRO A 121 -6.87 -2.76 -10.98
N ASN A 122 -7.87 -1.95 -11.33
CA ASN A 122 -7.87 -1.13 -12.54
C ASN A 122 -7.01 0.15 -12.42
N SER A 123 -6.52 0.49 -11.23
CA SER A 123 -5.65 1.64 -10.98
C SER A 123 -4.16 1.32 -11.15
N CYS A 124 -3.82 0.05 -11.40
CA CYS A 124 -2.45 -0.43 -11.48
C CYS A 124 -1.87 -0.20 -12.87
N HIS A 125 -0.77 0.56 -12.97
CA HIS A 125 -0.15 0.97 -14.23
C HIS A 125 1.38 0.85 -14.21
#